data_AF-A0A818KLT3-F1
#
_entry.id   AF-A0A818KLT3-F1
#
_cell.length_a   1.000
_cell.length_b   1.000
_cell.length_c   1.000
_cell.angle_alpha   90.00
_cell.angle_beta   90.00
_cell.angle_gamma   90.00
#
_symmetry.space_group_name_H-M   'P 1'
#
loop_
_entity.id
_entity.type
_entity.pdbx_description
1 polymer ?
#
loop_
_entity_poly.entity_id
_entity_poly.type
_entity_poly.pdbx_seq_one_letter_code
_entity_poly.pdbx_strand_id
1 'polypeptide(L)'
;LEIEQRVFTLNHYYMDTVNKIKKKYQEYNDSVKLNGNTKVSPKFCINDFVIDVSGLSNEHQAALDAQIAMSAYCRVVEKRIVDQVSQLCYHWFITRCALVLDSKLSSAFTSAILFEWMREPFDQQQKRENLKKSIDAMERALAMGQNA
;
A
#
# COMPACT_ATOMS: atom_id res chain seq x y z
N LEU A 1 -0.80 20.66 -0.91
CA LEU A 1 0.61 20.19 -0.84
C LEU A 1 1.59 21.38 -0.90
N GLU A 2 1.38 22.43 -0.10
CA GLU A 2 2.29 23.59 -0.06
C GLU A 2 3.68 23.23 0.50
N ILE A 3 3.74 22.14 1.27
CA ILE A 3 4.98 21.62 1.87
C ILE A 3 5.98 21.18 0.78
N GLU A 4 5.53 20.70 -0.38
CA GLU A 4 6.42 20.27 -1.46
C GLU A 4 7.03 21.44 -2.24
N GLN A 5 6.54 22.67 -2.07
CA GLN A 5 7.14 23.87 -2.69
C GLN A 5 8.46 24.28 -2.03
N ARG A 6 8.78 23.72 -0.85
CA ARG A 6 10.02 24.00 -0.14
C ARG A 6 11.00 22.85 -0.35
N VAL A 7 12.16 23.15 -0.92
CA VAL A 7 13.20 22.15 -1.22
C VAL A 7 13.97 21.80 0.06
N PHE A 8 13.37 20.99 0.93
CA PHE A 8 14.06 20.41 2.08
C PHE A 8 13.52 19.02 2.41
N THR A 9 14.43 18.14 2.82
CA THR A 9 14.07 16.82 3.35
C THR A 9 14.98 16.47 4.51
N LEU A 10 14.38 16.20 5.67
CA LEU A 10 15.06 15.61 6.84
C LEU A 10 14.98 14.07 6.81
N ASN A 11 14.53 13.51 5.68
CA ASN A 11 14.26 12.09 5.58
C ASN A 11 15.57 11.31 5.42
N HIS A 12 15.84 10.38 6.34
CA HIS A 12 17.00 9.48 6.28
C HIS A 12 17.08 8.71 4.94
N TYR A 13 15.93 8.42 4.31
CA TYR A 13 15.86 7.79 3.00
C TYR A 13 16.56 8.58 1.88
N TYR A 14 16.78 9.88 2.06
CA TYR A 14 17.50 10.70 1.09
C TYR A 14 18.95 10.22 0.92
N MET A 15 19.71 10.10 2.02
CA MET A 15 21.11 9.68 1.96
C MET A 15 21.25 8.22 1.50
N ASP A 16 20.31 7.35 1.88
CA ASP A 16 20.26 5.99 1.34
C ASP A 16 20.04 5.97 -0.17
N THR A 17 19.19 6.87 -0.68
CA THR A 17 18.91 6.97 -2.11
C THR A 17 20.11 7.54 -2.87
N VAL A 18 20.77 8.57 -2.32
CA VAL A 18 22.03 9.11 -2.85
C VAL A 18 23.08 8.01 -2.91
N ASN A 19 23.29 7.26 -1.84
CA ASN A 19 24.28 6.18 -1.78
C ASN A 19 23.97 5.06 -2.77
N LYS A 20 22.70 4.67 -2.93
CA LYS A 20 22.27 3.69 -3.93
C LYS A 20 22.53 4.16 -5.36
N ILE A 21 22.26 5.44 -5.64
CA ILE A 21 22.53 6.04 -6.94
C ILE A 21 24.03 6.08 -7.22
N LYS A 22 24.84 6.56 -6.26
CA LYS A 22 26.30 6.60 -6.37
C LYS A 22 26.90 5.22 -6.60
N LYS A 23 26.42 4.21 -5.88
CA LYS A 23 26.87 2.82 -6.04
C LYS A 23 26.57 2.29 -7.45
N LYS A 24 25.34 2.47 -7.94
CA LYS A 24 24.98 2.06 -9.31
C LYS A 24 25.80 2.79 -10.38
N TYR A 25 26.10 4.07 -10.14
CA TYR A 25 26.97 4.85 -11.01
C TYR A 25 28.41 4.30 -11.04
N GLN A 26 28.98 3.95 -9.88
CA GLN A 26 30.30 3.33 -9.80
C GLN A 26 30.35 2.00 -10.55
N GLU A 27 29.36 1.12 -10.32
CA GLU A 27 29.22 -0.16 -11.03
C GLU A 27 29.17 0.04 -12.55
N TYR A 28 28.41 1.03 -13.03
CA TYR A 28 28.34 1.37 -14.45
C TYR A 28 29.68 1.88 -14.99
N ASN A 29 30.33 2.82 -14.30
CA ASN A 29 31.60 3.39 -14.72
C ASN A 29 32.71 2.32 -14.80
N ASP A 30 32.76 1.42 -13.82
CA ASP A 30 33.70 0.30 -13.81
C ASP A 30 33.45 -0.65 -14.99
N SER A 31 32.18 -0.90 -15.34
CA SER A 31 31.82 -1.72 -16.52
C SER A 31 32.22 -1.07 -17.86
N VAL A 32 32.12 0.26 -17.97
CA VAL A 32 32.51 1.00 -19.18
C VAL A 32 34.02 1.02 -19.35
N LYS A 33 34.79 1.19 -18.25
CA LYS A 33 36.25 1.14 -18.26
C LYS A 33 36.79 -0.22 -18.70
N LEU A 34 36.14 -1.31 -18.29
CA LEU A 34 36.52 -2.67 -18.68
C LEU A 34 36.27 -2.99 -20.17
N ASN A 35 35.30 -2.33 -20.80
CA ASN A 35 34.85 -2.65 -22.15
C ASN A 35 35.49 -1.80 -23.26
N GLY A 36 36.39 -0.86 -22.96
CA GLY A 36 37.26 -0.16 -23.93
C GLY A 36 36.56 0.72 -24.99
N ASN A 37 35.24 0.73 -25.08
CA ASN A 37 34.47 1.47 -26.08
C ASN A 37 34.33 2.96 -25.70
N THR A 38 35.27 3.78 -26.15
CA THR A 38 35.41 5.21 -25.81
C THR A 38 34.81 6.18 -26.85
N LYS A 39 33.87 5.73 -27.69
CA LYS A 39 33.35 6.58 -28.81
C LYS A 39 32.00 7.27 -28.56
N VAL A 40 31.36 7.06 -27.41
CA VAL A 40 30.10 7.74 -27.08
C VAL A 40 30.20 8.23 -25.64
N SER A 41 29.91 9.51 -25.39
CA SER A 41 29.77 10.04 -24.02
C SER A 41 28.81 9.13 -23.25
N PRO A 42 29.27 8.44 -22.18
CA PRO A 42 28.41 7.52 -21.46
C PRO A 42 27.22 8.31 -20.94
N LYS A 43 26.01 7.88 -21.28
CA LYS A 43 24.78 8.43 -20.73
C LYS A 43 24.26 7.38 -19.77
N PHE A 44 24.31 7.68 -18.47
CA PHE A 44 23.82 6.78 -17.44
C PHE A 44 22.37 7.14 -17.12
N CYS A 45 21.43 6.25 -17.45
CA CYS A 45 20.01 6.47 -17.16
C CYS A 45 19.63 5.91 -15.80
N ILE A 46 19.07 6.75 -14.93
CA ILE A 46 18.42 6.32 -13.68
C ILE A 46 16.95 6.67 -13.77
N ASN A 47 16.09 5.67 -14.02
CA ASN A 47 14.62 5.87 -14.14
C ASN A 47 14.28 7.11 -14.99
N ASP A 48 14.72 7.11 -16.24
CA ASP A 48 14.50 8.18 -17.24
C ASP A 48 15.27 9.50 -17.03
N PHE A 49 16.02 9.65 -15.93
CA PHE A 49 16.98 10.75 -15.78
C PHE A 49 18.32 10.38 -16.43
N VAL A 50 18.72 11.14 -17.45
CA VAL A 50 20.02 10.99 -18.13
C VAL A 50 21.08 11.76 -17.35
N ILE A 51 22.02 11.04 -16.77
CA ILE A 51 23.23 11.60 -16.17
C ILE A 51 24.32 11.64 -17.23
N ASP A 52 24.84 12.84 -17.48
CA ASP A 52 25.98 13.06 -18.37
C ASP A 52 27.27 12.74 -17.62
N VAL A 53 28.09 11.85 -18.20
CA VAL A 53 29.33 11.34 -17.60
C VAL A 53 30.57 11.83 -18.35
N SER A 54 30.43 12.89 -19.16
CA SER A 54 31.54 13.46 -19.92
C SER A 54 32.39 14.44 -19.10
N GLY A 55 33.46 13.94 -18.44
CA GLY A 55 34.55 14.81 -17.98
C GLY A 55 35.26 14.35 -16.70
N LEU A 56 36.55 14.70 -16.61
CA LEU A 56 37.42 14.47 -15.44
C LEU A 56 37.66 15.76 -14.62
N SER A 57 36.87 16.81 -14.85
CA SER A 57 37.04 18.09 -14.14
C SER A 57 36.27 18.11 -12.82
N ASN A 58 36.76 18.91 -11.86
CA ASN A 58 36.07 19.13 -10.59
C ASN A 58 34.66 19.71 -10.79
N GLU A 59 34.48 20.55 -11.81
CA GLU A 59 33.19 21.14 -12.18
C GLU A 59 32.22 20.08 -12.69
N HIS A 60 32.70 19.12 -13.48
CA HIS A 60 31.89 18.00 -13.95
C HIS A 60 31.48 17.09 -12.79
N GLN A 61 32.40 16.81 -11.86
CA GLN A 61 32.09 16.04 -10.65
C GLN A 61 31.06 16.76 -9.77
N ALA A 62 31.16 18.08 -9.61
CA ALA A 62 30.17 18.88 -8.89
C ALA A 62 28.79 18.86 -9.58
N ALA A 63 28.75 18.93 -10.91
CA ALA A 63 27.52 18.82 -11.68
C ALA A 63 26.88 17.44 -11.53
N LEU A 64 27.68 16.37 -11.55
CA LEU A 64 27.23 14.99 -11.31
C LEU A 64 26.65 14.84 -9.90
N ASP A 65 27.34 15.34 -8.88
CA ASP A 65 26.85 15.30 -7.49
C ASP A 65 25.52 16.06 -7.33
N ALA A 66 25.35 17.20 -8.01
CA ALA A 66 24.10 17.94 -8.05
C ALA A 66 22.97 17.15 -8.74
N GLN A 67 23.25 16.49 -9.88
CA GLN A 67 22.27 15.66 -10.59
C GLN A 67 21.83 14.46 -9.72
N ILE A 68 22.76 13.82 -9.03
CA ILE A 68 22.47 12.73 -8.09
C ILE A 68 21.60 13.22 -6.93
N ALA A 69 21.94 14.37 -6.34
CA ALA A 69 21.18 14.98 -5.26
C ALA A 69 19.74 15.31 -5.69
N MET A 70 19.57 15.94 -6.86
CA MET A 70 18.26 16.24 -7.43
C MET A 70 17.45 14.96 -7.68
N SER A 71 18.07 13.94 -8.27
CA SER A 71 17.42 12.66 -8.57
C SER A 71 16.98 11.93 -7.29
N ALA A 72 17.82 11.94 -6.25
CA ALA A 72 17.48 11.38 -4.95
C ALA A 72 16.33 12.16 -4.28
N TYR A 73 16.35 13.49 -4.39
CA TYR A 73 15.27 14.34 -3.86
C TYR A 73 13.93 14.05 -4.53
N CYS A 74 13.89 14.00 -5.87
CA CYS A 74 12.68 13.66 -6.63
C CYS A 74 12.06 12.33 -6.19
N ARG A 75 12.88 11.30 -5.95
CA ARG A 75 12.39 9.99 -5.46
C ARG A 75 11.79 10.06 -4.06
N VAL A 76 12.39 10.84 -3.16
CA VAL A 76 11.85 11.02 -1.81
C VAL A 76 10.51 11.74 -1.86
N VAL A 77 10.39 12.75 -2.72
CA VAL A 77 9.14 13.49 -2.97
C VAL A 77 8.08 12.56 -3.55
N GLU A 78 8.41 11.78 -4.59
CA GLU A 78 7.49 10.82 -5.21
C GLU A 78 6.92 9.84 -4.18
N LYS A 79 7.79 9.21 -3.37
CA LYS A 79 7.36 8.31 -2.29
C LYS A 79 6.43 9.03 -1.31
N ARG A 80 6.79 10.23 -0.88
CA ARG A 80 5.98 11.01 0.07
C ARG A 80 4.61 11.34 -0.50
N ILE A 81 4.53 11.71 -1.78
CA ILE A 81 3.25 11.98 -2.45
C ILE A 81 2.39 10.72 -2.47
N VAL A 82 2.95 9.58 -2.88
CA VAL A 82 2.21 8.30 -2.90
C VAL A 82 1.68 7.95 -1.51
N ASP A 83 2.52 8.04 -0.47
CA ASP A 83 2.14 7.73 0.91
C ASP A 83 1.06 8.72 1.41
N GLN A 84 1.24 10.02 1.20
CA GLN A 84 0.30 11.05 1.66
C GLN A 84 -1.05 10.98 0.95
N VAL A 85 -1.07 10.81 -0.38
CA VAL A 85 -2.31 10.67 -1.13
C VAL A 85 -3.06 9.42 -0.68
N SER A 86 -2.35 8.30 -0.48
CA SER A 86 -2.96 7.07 0.01
C SER A 86 -3.55 7.25 1.42
N GLN A 87 -2.84 7.92 2.32
CA GLN A 87 -3.34 8.23 3.67
C GLN A 87 -4.56 9.16 3.63
N LEU A 88 -4.54 10.18 2.79
CA LEU A 88 -5.67 11.09 2.59
C LEU A 88 -6.89 10.33 2.08
N CYS A 89 -6.73 9.50 1.06
CA CYS A 89 -7.82 8.67 0.54
C CYS A 89 -8.38 7.74 1.62
N TYR A 90 -7.51 7.07 2.39
CA TYR A 90 -7.94 6.19 3.48
C TYR A 90 -8.76 6.95 4.53
N HIS A 91 -8.24 8.08 5.02
CA HIS A 91 -8.90 8.84 6.08
C HIS A 91 -10.20 9.51 5.61
N TRP A 92 -10.15 10.18 4.46
CA TRP A 92 -11.27 10.99 3.97
C TRP A 92 -12.35 10.18 3.27
N PHE A 93 -11.99 9.05 2.66
CA PHE A 93 -12.97 8.22 1.97
C PHE A 93 -13.33 7.00 2.82
N ILE A 94 -12.39 6.12 3.12
CA ILE A 94 -12.70 4.84 3.78
C ILE A 94 -13.27 5.07 5.19
N THR A 95 -12.55 5.81 6.04
CA THR A 95 -13.00 6.02 7.43
C THR A 95 -14.31 6.81 7.48
N ARG A 96 -14.44 7.87 6.67
CA ARG A 96 -15.67 8.67 6.61
C ARG A 96 -16.86 7.86 6.10
N CYS A 97 -16.69 7.09 5.02
CA CYS A 97 -17.76 6.24 4.49
C CYS A 97 -18.19 5.18 5.51
N ALA A 98 -17.25 4.57 6.23
CA ALA A 98 -17.58 3.61 7.29
C ALA A 98 -18.41 4.26 8.40
N LEU A 99 -18.02 5.43 8.89
CA LEU A 99 -18.77 6.16 9.93
C LEU A 99 -20.17 6.59 9.45
N VAL A 100 -20.27 7.08 8.21
CA VAL A 100 -21.57 7.46 7.63
C VAL A 100 -22.45 6.24 7.46
N LEU A 101 -21.91 5.13 6.96
CA LEU A 101 -22.65 3.89 6.78
C LEU A 101 -23.14 3.34 8.13
N ASP A 102 -22.28 3.30 9.14
CA ASP A 102 -22.63 2.85 10.49
C ASP A 102 -23.77 3.69 11.09
N SER A 103 -23.66 5.02 11.00
CA SER A 103 -24.72 5.94 11.43
C SER A 103 -26.03 5.72 10.67
N LYS A 104 -25.95 5.56 9.34
CA LYS A 104 -27.13 5.36 8.49
C LYS A 104 -27.80 4.02 8.75
N LEU A 105 -27.04 2.93 8.84
CA LEU A 105 -27.56 1.61 9.17
C LEU A 105 -28.20 1.61 10.56
N SER A 106 -27.52 2.17 11.57
CA SER A 106 -28.06 2.28 12.92
C SER A 106 -29.37 3.06 12.96
N SER A 107 -29.50 4.13 12.16
CA SER A 107 -30.74 4.89 12.06
C SER A 107 -31.84 4.20 11.26
N ALA A 108 -31.48 3.39 10.26
CA ALA A 108 -32.41 2.70 9.37
C ALA A 108 -32.99 1.43 10.02
N PHE A 109 -32.21 0.73 10.84
CA PHE A 109 -32.66 -0.44 11.61
C PHE A 109 -33.44 -0.02 12.86
N THR A 110 -34.61 0.56 12.66
CA THR A 110 -35.59 0.66 13.74
C THR A 110 -36.02 -0.74 14.18
N SER A 111 -36.41 -0.90 15.46
CA SER A 111 -36.76 -2.21 16.02
C SER A 111 -37.84 -2.93 15.21
N ALA A 112 -38.80 -2.19 14.64
CA ALA A 112 -39.87 -2.75 13.81
C ALA A 112 -39.36 -3.36 12.49
N ILE A 113 -38.48 -2.65 11.78
CA ILE A 113 -37.90 -3.14 10.51
C ILE A 113 -36.94 -4.30 10.77
N LEU A 114 -36.20 -4.26 11.88
CA LEU A 114 -35.30 -5.34 12.27
C LEU A 114 -36.06 -6.66 12.49
N PHE A 115 -37.23 -6.64 13.14
CA PHE A 115 -38.06 -7.83 13.30
C PHE A 115 -38.55 -8.41 11.97
N GLU A 116 -38.89 -7.55 11.01
CA GLU A 116 -39.30 -7.97 9.68
C GLU A 116 -38.15 -8.60 8.90
N TRP A 117 -36.96 -7.98 8.93
CA TRP A 117 -35.77 -8.45 8.23
C TRP A 117 -35.12 -9.68 8.86
N MET A 118 -35.17 -9.81 10.19
CA MET A 118 -34.70 -10.99 10.89
C MET A 118 -35.74 -12.13 10.90
N ARG A 119 -36.91 -11.93 10.30
CA ARG A 119 -37.91 -12.98 10.19
C ARG A 119 -37.37 -14.08 9.30
N GLU A 120 -37.17 -15.24 9.90
CA GLU A 120 -36.72 -16.43 9.19
C GLU A 120 -37.77 -16.85 8.13
N PRO A 121 -37.33 -17.22 6.92
CA PRO A 121 -38.22 -17.80 5.92
C PRO A 121 -38.89 -19.07 6.44
N PHE A 122 -40.15 -19.28 6.08
CA PHE A 122 -40.96 -20.39 6.58
C PHE A 122 -40.30 -21.76 6.39
N ASP A 123 -39.69 -22.01 5.22
CA ASP A 123 -39.05 -23.29 4.91
C ASP A 123 -37.85 -23.59 5.84
N GLN A 124 -37.10 -22.55 6.23
CA GLN A 124 -35.97 -22.69 7.15
C GLN A 124 -36.46 -22.95 8.58
N GLN A 125 -37.51 -22.26 9.00
CA GLN A 125 -38.16 -22.49 10.29
C GLN A 125 -38.70 -23.93 10.40
N GLN A 126 -39.40 -24.41 9.38
CA GLN A 126 -39.94 -25.77 9.36
C GLN A 126 -38.83 -26.83 9.36
N LYS A 127 -37.76 -26.60 8.59
CA LYS A 127 -36.57 -27.48 8.59
C LYS A 127 -35.93 -27.54 9.98
N ARG A 128 -35.76 -26.40 10.64
CA ARG A 128 -35.20 -26.33 12.00
C ARG A 128 -36.07 -27.08 13.01
N GLU A 129 -37.39 -26.92 12.95
CA GLU A 129 -38.31 -27.63 13.84
C GLU A 129 -38.27 -29.15 13.63
N ASN A 130 -38.19 -29.61 12.38
CA ASN A 130 -38.06 -31.03 12.06
C ASN A 130 -36.74 -31.60 12.58
N LEU A 131 -35.63 -30.89 12.38
CA LEU A 131 -34.33 -31.30 12.92
C LEU A 131 -34.32 -31.35 14.44
N LYS A 132 -34.94 -30.35 15.10
CA LYS A 132 -35.08 -30.33 16.56
C LYS A 132 -35.86 -31.55 17.07
N LYS A 133 -36.99 -31.89 16.44
CA LYS A 133 -37.77 -33.09 16.79
C LYS A 133 -36.96 -34.38 16.62
N SER A 134 -36.16 -34.47 15.55
CA SER A 134 -35.28 -35.62 15.33
C SER A 134 -34.20 -35.74 16.40
N ILE A 135 -33.59 -34.62 16.81
CA ILE A 135 -32.61 -34.60 17.90
C ILE A 135 -33.26 -35.03 19.21
N ASP A 136 -34.41 -34.45 19.58
CA ASP A 136 -35.13 -34.80 20.82
C ASP A 136 -35.57 -36.28 20.85
N ALA A 137 -35.82 -36.89 19.69
CA ALA A 137 -36.14 -38.31 19.58
C ALA A 137 -34.88 -39.18 19.78
N MET A 138 -33.75 -38.80 19.17
CA MET A 138 -32.48 -39.49 19.36
C MET A 138 -31.99 -39.41 20.80
N GLU A 139 -32.10 -38.25 21.45
CA GLU A 139 -31.71 -38.06 22.86
C GLU A 139 -32.54 -38.95 23.79
N ARG A 140 -33.86 -39.02 23.57
CA ARG A 140 -34.73 -39.91 24.36
C ARG A 140 -34.41 -41.39 24.15
N ALA A 141 -34.17 -41.80 22.90
CA ALA A 141 -33.77 -43.18 22.61
C ALA A 141 -32.44 -43.54 23.28
N LEU A 142 -31.48 -42.62 23.28
CA LEU A 142 -30.17 -42.81 23.92
C LEU A 142 -30.30 -42.92 25.45
N ALA A 143 -31.13 -42.07 26.07
CA ALA A 143 -31.41 -42.13 27.50
C ALA A 143 -32.13 -43.43 27.91
N MET A 144 -33.03 -43.95 27.06
CA MET A 144 -33.66 -45.25 27.31
C MET A 144 -32.65 -46.41 27.19
N GLY A 145 -31.74 -46.36 26.23
CA GLY A 145 -30.70 -47.38 26.04
C GLY A 145 -29.61 -47.39 27.12
N GLN A 146 -29.37 -46.26 27.81
CA GLN A 146 -28.44 -46.17 28.94
C GLN A 146 -29.05 -46.64 30.27
N ASN A 147 -30.38 -46.69 30.36
CA ASN A 147 -31.13 -47.11 31.55
C ASN A 147 -31.65 -48.57 31.46
N ALA A 148 -31.32 -49.28 30.38
CA ALA A 148 -31.67 -50.68 30.14
C ALA A 148 -30.46 -51.59 30.38
#